data_AF-A0AAJ0TD44-F1
#
_entry.id   AF-A0AAJ0TD44-F1
#
_cell.length_a   1.000
_cell.length_b   1.000
_cell.length_c   1.000
_cell.angle_alpha   90.00
_cell.angle_beta   90.00
_cell.angle_gamma   90.00
#
_symmetry.space_group_name_H-M   'P 1'
#
loop_
_entity.id
_entity.type
_entity.pdbx_description
1 polymer ?
#
loop_
_entity_poly.entity_id
_entity_poly.type
_entity_poly.pdbx_seq_one_letter_code
_entity_poly.pdbx_strand_id
1 'polypeptide(L)'
;MNISIIKITRSGSSNDTDIINIRLYNDTNLNGVFDLTSDSQIATAQNSTTAGQYVFAGINFNITTSAHSLFVVVNTSGNAVGKTFRFNINGTGDVNTIGSGSAFNITETLTTAEGSQVLIFGRLSVTGVSLVGGQGSDAPECAVNTKRCLPSNEANVALVRLNFTATGEGVNISVIKIIRAAASGLTDDHIVNVRLMNDTNGNGAFDSGTDTQMGSALDSTVSNVYSFAGFQYNVSTSGVNTLFVVVNTTARLGWDPPVYFNLTLNATADINSISATSNENITETITQTHSNTTKITYKGWYNITKHETAPLTPGWNSFDMPIESDIIGTGRNASATGNFNVSSILSSLGSNWRYMRYNINGSSTGWVLADRTDPGGSTLQFVNNTNVNPYWINMTATDRFEL
;
A
#
# COMPACT_ATOMS: atom_id res chain seq x y z
N MET A 1 19.11 -28.03 47.68
CA MET A 1 19.94 -26.85 48.01
C MET A 1 19.05 -25.62 47.87
N ASN A 2 19.29 -24.55 48.62
CA ASN A 2 18.49 -23.32 48.54
C ASN A 2 19.36 -22.17 48.05
N ILE A 3 18.98 -21.55 46.92
CA ILE A 3 19.59 -20.30 46.47
C ILE A 3 18.89 -19.14 47.18
N SER A 4 19.68 -18.25 47.75
CA SER A 4 19.20 -17.07 48.49
C SER A 4 19.57 -15.74 47.85
N ILE A 5 20.70 -15.70 47.13
CA ILE A 5 21.21 -14.53 46.42
C ILE A 5 21.74 -14.96 45.06
N ILE A 6 21.44 -14.17 44.02
CA ILE A 6 22.13 -14.20 42.73
C ILE A 6 22.51 -12.76 42.38
N LYS A 7 23.76 -12.51 42.05
CA LYS A 7 24.26 -11.25 41.50
C LYS A 7 24.58 -11.46 40.03
N ILE A 8 24.20 -10.49 39.23
CA ILE A 8 24.58 -10.41 37.83
C ILE A 8 25.26 -9.08 37.56
N THR A 9 26.21 -9.07 36.63
CA THR A 9 26.88 -7.85 36.20
C THR A 9 26.63 -7.63 34.72
N ARG A 10 26.12 -6.43 34.42
CA ARG A 10 25.90 -5.93 33.08
C ARG A 10 27.23 -5.59 32.42
N SER A 11 27.36 -5.96 31.16
CA SER A 11 28.45 -5.57 30.26
C SER A 11 27.86 -5.20 28.89
N GLY A 12 28.69 -4.61 28.03
CA GLY A 12 28.25 -3.98 26.79
C GLY A 12 28.15 -2.46 26.92
N SER A 13 27.53 -1.81 25.93
CA SER A 13 27.44 -0.35 25.83
C SER A 13 26.22 0.27 26.52
N SER A 14 25.31 -0.56 27.03
CA SER A 14 24.17 -0.11 27.83
C SER A 14 24.62 0.61 29.12
N ASN A 15 23.70 1.29 29.77
CA ASN A 15 23.84 1.88 31.10
C ASN A 15 22.55 1.64 31.92
N ASP A 16 22.54 2.03 33.19
CA ASP A 16 21.42 1.69 34.09
C ASP A 16 20.12 2.42 33.74
N THR A 17 20.18 3.55 33.02
CA THR A 17 18.99 4.27 32.52
C THR A 17 18.33 3.57 31.32
N ASP A 18 18.99 2.56 30.76
CA ASP A 18 18.49 1.74 29.65
C ASP A 18 17.62 0.57 30.17
N ILE A 19 17.50 0.40 31.49
CA ILE A 19 16.82 -0.73 32.13
C ILE A 19 15.67 -0.23 32.99
N ILE A 20 14.48 -0.77 32.76
CA ILE A 20 13.30 -0.51 33.58
C ILE A 20 13.32 -1.42 34.81
N ASN A 21 13.53 -2.72 34.61
CA ASN A 21 13.70 -3.70 35.68
C ASN A 21 14.35 -4.98 35.16
N ILE A 22 14.83 -5.80 36.09
CA ILE A 22 15.34 -7.15 35.81
C ILE A 22 14.63 -8.13 36.75
N ARG A 23 14.18 -9.24 36.19
CA ARG A 23 13.41 -10.28 36.88
C ARG A 23 14.08 -11.63 36.72
N LEU A 24 13.88 -12.49 37.70
CA LEU A 24 14.33 -13.88 37.69
C LEU A 24 13.10 -14.78 37.60
N TYR A 25 13.08 -15.67 36.62
CA TYR A 25 12.02 -16.64 36.40
C TYR A 25 12.56 -18.05 36.61
N ASN A 26 11.72 -18.90 37.21
CA ASN A 26 11.93 -20.33 37.27
C ASN A 26 11.28 -20.99 36.06
N ASP A 27 12.08 -21.78 35.32
CA ASP A 27 11.59 -22.70 34.30
C ASP A 27 10.73 -23.77 34.97
N THR A 28 9.42 -23.53 35.01
CA THR A 28 8.52 -24.35 35.84
C THR A 28 8.08 -25.59 35.09
N ASN A 29 8.17 -25.57 33.76
CA ASN A 29 7.81 -26.69 32.89
C ASN A 29 9.03 -27.56 32.51
N LEU A 30 10.26 -27.11 32.84
CA LEU A 30 11.54 -27.79 32.63
C LEU A 30 11.88 -28.04 31.14
N ASN A 31 11.42 -27.17 30.24
CA ASN A 31 11.67 -27.32 28.80
C ASN A 31 12.95 -26.60 28.32
N GLY A 32 13.60 -25.80 29.18
CA GLY A 32 14.80 -25.04 28.85
C GLY A 32 14.57 -23.81 27.97
N VAL A 33 13.32 -23.40 27.77
CA VAL A 33 12.90 -22.24 26.96
C VAL A 33 12.11 -21.29 27.85
N PHE A 34 12.39 -20.00 27.77
CA PHE A 34 11.64 -19.01 28.55
C PHE A 34 10.23 -18.83 27.97
N ASP A 35 9.22 -19.11 28.80
CA ASP A 35 7.81 -19.03 28.45
C ASP A 35 7.05 -18.21 29.49
N LEU A 36 6.71 -16.95 29.17
CA LEU A 36 6.07 -16.03 30.12
C LEU A 36 4.76 -16.54 30.73
N THR A 37 4.06 -17.46 30.05
CA THR A 37 2.77 -18.00 30.52
C THR A 37 2.89 -19.23 31.42
N SER A 38 3.98 -20.00 31.32
CA SER A 38 4.21 -21.20 32.14
C SER A 38 5.28 -20.99 33.20
N ASP A 39 6.21 -20.06 33.01
CA ASP A 39 7.30 -19.81 33.94
C ASP A 39 6.89 -18.82 35.03
N SER A 40 7.37 -19.10 36.23
CA SER A 40 7.01 -18.33 37.42
C SER A 40 8.10 -17.32 37.75
N GLN A 41 7.75 -16.05 37.90
CA GLN A 41 8.67 -15.06 38.43
C GLN A 41 8.97 -15.36 39.92
N ILE A 42 10.25 -15.46 40.27
CA ILE A 42 10.69 -15.77 41.65
C ILE A 42 11.42 -14.60 42.33
N ALA A 43 11.93 -13.62 41.58
CA ALA A 43 12.55 -12.43 42.14
C ALA A 43 12.55 -11.24 41.17
N THR A 44 12.80 -10.05 41.72
CA THR A 44 13.12 -8.81 40.98
C THR A 44 14.45 -8.30 41.51
N ALA A 45 15.39 -7.98 40.63
CA ALA A 45 16.68 -7.48 41.05
C ALA A 45 16.59 -6.02 41.53
N GLN A 46 17.44 -5.68 42.49
CA GLN A 46 17.73 -4.30 42.85
C GLN A 46 19.09 -3.90 42.29
N ASN A 47 19.23 -2.63 41.87
CA ASN A 47 20.54 -2.12 41.48
C ASN A 47 21.45 -2.06 42.73
N SER A 48 22.69 -2.51 42.58
CA SER A 48 23.71 -2.46 43.61
C SER A 48 24.24 -1.03 43.77
N THR A 49 25.05 -0.80 44.82
CA THR A 49 25.90 0.40 44.88
C THR A 49 27.05 0.35 43.86
N THR A 50 27.34 -0.85 43.34
CA THR A 50 28.29 -1.05 42.23
C THR A 50 27.57 -0.88 40.90
N ALA A 51 27.96 0.12 40.11
CA ALA A 51 27.35 0.40 38.82
C ALA A 51 27.32 -0.84 37.91
N GLY A 52 26.16 -1.09 37.28
CA GLY A 52 25.96 -2.25 36.41
C GLY A 52 25.83 -3.61 37.11
N GLN A 53 25.90 -3.69 38.45
CA GLN A 53 25.61 -4.93 39.18
C GLN A 53 24.17 -4.92 39.70
N TYR A 54 23.46 -6.03 39.50
CA TYR A 54 22.09 -6.21 39.97
C TYR A 54 22.00 -7.43 40.88
N VAL A 55 21.29 -7.29 41.99
CA VAL A 55 21.21 -8.31 43.04
C VAL A 55 19.77 -8.78 43.18
N PHE A 56 19.56 -10.07 42.94
CA PHE A 56 18.37 -10.79 43.40
C PHE A 56 18.66 -11.28 44.81
N ALA A 57 17.89 -10.81 45.80
CA ALA A 57 18.01 -11.20 47.20
C ALA A 57 16.68 -11.71 47.74
N GLY A 58 16.73 -12.48 48.83
CA GLY A 58 15.53 -13.08 49.41
C GLY A 58 14.90 -14.15 48.52
N ILE A 59 15.68 -14.72 47.59
CA ILE A 59 15.23 -15.86 46.80
C ILE A 59 15.00 -17.03 47.76
N ASN A 60 13.90 -17.76 47.57
CA ASN A 60 13.66 -19.02 48.25
C ASN A 60 13.42 -20.12 47.20
N PHE A 61 14.48 -20.43 46.47
CA PHE A 61 14.44 -21.39 45.37
C PHE A 61 15.17 -22.67 45.76
N ASN A 62 14.41 -23.76 45.88
CA ASN A 62 14.95 -25.07 46.21
C ASN A 62 15.35 -25.82 44.94
N ILE A 63 16.63 -26.10 44.80
CA ILE A 63 17.18 -26.98 43.77
C ILE A 63 17.19 -28.41 44.32
N THR A 64 16.42 -29.27 43.66
CA THR A 64 16.38 -30.72 43.91
C THR A 64 17.51 -31.42 43.11
N THR A 65 17.53 -32.74 43.09
CA THR A 65 18.58 -33.52 42.40
C THR A 65 18.47 -33.51 40.88
N SER A 66 17.39 -32.98 40.31
CA SER A 66 17.25 -32.77 38.86
C SER A 66 17.87 -31.44 38.42
N ALA A 67 18.17 -31.30 37.14
CA ALA A 67 18.53 -30.00 36.59
C ALA A 67 17.35 -29.03 36.68
N HIS A 68 17.66 -27.77 36.98
CA HIS A 68 16.70 -26.65 36.99
C HIS A 68 17.31 -25.51 36.19
N SER A 69 16.46 -24.79 35.47
CA SER A 69 16.86 -23.61 34.70
C SER A 69 16.23 -22.36 35.31
N LEU A 70 17.01 -21.28 35.37
CA LEU A 70 16.53 -19.96 35.75
C LEU A 70 16.78 -19.01 34.59
N PHE A 71 15.80 -18.14 34.33
CA PHE A 71 15.92 -17.12 33.29
C PHE A 71 16.04 -15.73 33.92
N VAL A 72 17.04 -14.98 33.47
CA VAL A 72 17.16 -13.55 33.74
C VAL A 72 16.46 -12.80 32.62
N VAL A 73 15.40 -12.08 32.95
CA VAL A 73 14.58 -11.33 32.00
C VAL A 73 14.75 -9.85 32.27
N VAL A 74 15.19 -9.12 31.25
CA VAL A 74 15.49 -7.68 31.33
C VAL A 74 14.41 -6.93 30.59
N ASN A 75 13.73 -6.01 31.27
CA ASN A 75 12.84 -5.06 30.63
C ASN A 75 13.62 -3.79 30.32
N THR A 76 13.79 -3.48 29.04
CA THR A 76 14.60 -2.34 28.57
C THR A 76 13.75 -1.09 28.39
N SER A 77 14.35 0.09 28.60
CA SER A 77 13.72 1.37 28.28
C SER A 77 13.91 1.73 26.80
N GLY A 78 13.25 2.79 26.33
CA GLY A 78 13.49 3.31 24.97
C GLY A 78 14.91 3.80 24.73
N ASN A 79 15.68 4.11 25.78
CA ASN A 79 17.08 4.55 25.69
C ASN A 79 18.05 3.41 25.35
N ALA A 80 17.59 2.16 25.51
CA ALA A 80 18.38 0.96 25.25
C ALA A 80 18.73 0.75 23.77
N VAL A 81 18.10 1.47 22.86
CA VAL A 81 18.27 1.25 21.42
C VAL A 81 19.66 1.70 20.96
N GLY A 82 20.27 0.89 20.08
CA GLY A 82 21.66 0.97 19.68
C GLY A 82 22.65 0.50 20.74
N LYS A 83 22.17 0.01 21.90
CA LYS A 83 23.03 -0.48 22.98
C LYS A 83 23.15 -1.99 22.96
N THR A 84 24.31 -2.46 23.41
CA THR A 84 24.54 -3.88 23.64
C THR A 84 24.31 -4.24 25.10
N PHE A 85 23.64 -5.36 25.30
CA PHE A 85 23.35 -5.95 26.60
C PHE A 85 24.00 -7.32 26.68
N ARG A 86 24.74 -7.52 27.76
CA ARG A 86 25.23 -8.82 28.22
C ARG A 86 25.14 -8.82 29.74
N PHE A 87 24.73 -9.94 30.33
CA PHE A 87 24.76 -10.12 31.78
C PHE A 87 25.55 -11.37 32.11
N ASN A 88 26.39 -11.25 33.15
CA ASN A 88 27.29 -12.32 33.55
C ASN A 88 27.13 -12.61 35.04
N ILE A 89 27.41 -13.85 35.43
CA ILE A 89 27.76 -14.21 36.80
C ILE A 89 29.29 -14.34 36.81
N ASN A 90 29.98 -13.46 37.51
CA ASN A 90 31.43 -13.28 37.37
C ASN A 90 32.26 -14.18 38.28
N GLY A 91 31.63 -14.89 39.21
CA GLY A 91 32.32 -15.89 40.02
C GLY A 91 31.47 -16.49 41.14
N THR A 92 32.11 -17.32 41.95
CA THR A 92 31.47 -18.08 43.03
C THR A 92 30.77 -17.20 44.08
N GLY A 93 31.26 -15.98 44.33
CA GLY A 93 30.69 -15.03 45.28
C GLY A 93 29.41 -14.29 44.81
N ASP A 94 28.99 -14.54 43.58
CA ASP A 94 27.77 -13.97 43.01
C ASP A 94 26.54 -14.83 43.27
N VAL A 95 26.71 -16.10 43.62
CA VAL A 95 25.59 -17.00 43.98
C VAL A 95 25.77 -17.45 45.42
N ASN A 96 24.74 -17.28 46.25
CA ASN A 96 24.74 -17.78 47.61
C ASN A 96 23.78 -18.95 47.77
N THR A 97 24.36 -20.12 48.05
CA THR A 97 23.63 -21.37 48.19
C THR A 97 23.86 -21.98 49.57
N ILE A 98 22.77 -22.47 50.17
CA ILE A 98 22.78 -23.14 51.48
C ILE A 98 22.23 -24.56 51.31
N GLY A 99 22.86 -25.53 51.97
CA GLY A 99 22.35 -26.90 52.04
C GLY A 99 20.99 -26.93 52.73
N SER A 100 19.96 -27.43 52.05
CA SER A 100 18.57 -27.39 52.57
C SER A 100 18.36 -28.25 53.81
N GLY A 101 19.13 -29.33 53.97
CA GLY A 101 19.09 -30.18 55.17
C GLY A 101 20.18 -29.89 56.19
N SER A 102 21.35 -29.43 55.74
CA SER A 102 22.52 -29.23 56.62
C SER A 102 22.67 -27.79 57.12
N ALA A 103 21.99 -26.82 56.49
CA ALA A 103 22.13 -25.39 56.72
C ALA A 103 23.57 -24.83 56.56
N PHE A 104 24.49 -25.60 55.97
CA PHE A 104 25.84 -25.12 55.65
C PHE A 104 25.87 -24.36 54.33
N ASN A 105 26.70 -23.32 54.28
CA ASN A 105 27.02 -22.64 53.02
C ASN A 105 27.70 -23.63 52.08
N ILE A 106 27.29 -23.60 50.82
CA ILE A 106 27.87 -24.40 49.75
C ILE A 106 28.82 -23.49 48.97
N THR A 107 30.08 -23.91 48.85
CA THR A 107 31.04 -23.24 47.99
C THR A 107 30.73 -23.60 46.55
N GLU A 108 30.25 -22.63 45.78
CA GLU A 108 30.05 -22.80 44.34
C GLU A 108 31.37 -23.06 43.63
N THR A 109 31.33 -23.84 42.55
CA THR A 109 32.48 -24.12 41.69
C THR A 109 32.46 -23.31 40.38
N LEU A 110 31.54 -22.35 40.25
CA LEU A 110 31.38 -21.52 39.07
C LEU A 110 32.56 -20.55 38.92
N THR A 111 33.26 -20.60 37.78
CA THR A 111 34.31 -19.64 37.46
C THR A 111 33.74 -18.36 36.86
N THR A 112 32.95 -18.48 35.78
CA THR A 112 32.20 -17.41 35.13
C THR A 112 31.08 -18.04 34.29
N ALA A 113 29.91 -17.41 34.27
CA ALA A 113 28.85 -17.70 33.31
C ALA A 113 28.56 -16.42 32.53
N GLU A 114 28.88 -16.41 31.24
CA GLU A 114 28.66 -15.26 30.37
C GLU A 114 27.37 -15.42 29.57
N GLY A 115 26.54 -14.38 29.60
CA GLY A 115 25.42 -14.27 28.69
C GLY A 115 25.89 -13.97 27.26
N SER A 116 25.03 -14.24 26.28
CA SER A 116 25.24 -13.75 24.92
C SER A 116 25.09 -12.23 24.88
N GLN A 117 25.89 -11.56 24.07
CA GLN A 117 25.72 -10.13 23.81
C GLN A 117 24.63 -9.92 22.76
N VAL A 118 23.64 -9.11 23.10
CA VAL A 118 22.53 -8.78 22.22
C VAL A 118 22.54 -7.27 21.96
N LEU A 119 22.36 -6.87 20.70
CA LEU A 119 22.14 -5.47 20.32
C LEU A 119 20.63 -5.21 20.27
N ILE A 120 20.19 -4.16 20.96
CA ILE A 120 18.80 -3.69 20.86
C ILE A 120 18.74 -2.70 19.72
N PHE A 121 17.97 -2.99 18.67
CA PHE A 121 17.76 -2.10 17.52
C PHE A 121 16.29 -1.68 17.42
N GLY A 122 16.04 -0.67 16.59
CA GLY A 122 14.71 -0.13 16.37
C GLY A 122 13.75 -1.07 15.62
N ARG A 123 12.53 -0.59 15.39
CA ARG A 123 11.57 -1.22 14.47
C ARG A 123 11.01 -0.16 13.54
N LEU A 124 10.74 -0.57 12.29
CA LEU A 124 10.03 0.24 11.32
C LEU A 124 8.65 -0.38 11.07
N SER A 125 7.61 0.42 11.21
CA SER A 125 6.25 0.06 10.79
C SER A 125 5.87 0.88 9.57
N VAL A 126 5.32 0.21 8.56
CA VAL A 126 4.86 0.82 7.32
C VAL A 126 3.40 0.48 7.12
N THR A 127 2.57 1.51 7.07
CA THR A 127 1.14 1.39 6.75
C THR A 127 0.86 2.10 5.44
N GLY A 128 0.32 1.39 4.46
CA GLY A 128 -0.17 2.04 3.26
C GLY A 128 -1.64 2.44 3.40
N VAL A 129 -2.00 3.50 2.71
CA VAL A 129 -3.37 3.98 2.60
C VAL A 129 -3.62 4.22 1.13
N SER A 130 -4.63 3.56 0.58
CA SER A 130 -5.09 3.90 -0.75
C SER A 130 -5.71 5.29 -0.72
N LEU A 131 -5.22 6.20 -1.55
CA LEU A 131 -5.82 7.53 -1.73
C LEU A 131 -6.99 7.51 -2.72
N VAL A 132 -7.57 6.33 -2.91
CA VAL A 132 -8.76 6.12 -3.73
C VAL A 132 -9.97 6.37 -2.83
N GLY A 133 -10.48 7.61 -2.86
CA GLY A 133 -11.72 7.98 -2.19
C GLY A 133 -12.18 9.40 -2.51
N GLY A 134 -13.35 9.53 -3.14
CA GLY A 134 -14.24 10.67 -2.88
C GLY A 134 -14.22 11.88 -3.82
N GLN A 135 -13.52 11.88 -4.96
CA GLN A 135 -13.90 12.82 -6.03
C GLN A 135 -14.92 12.13 -6.93
N GLY A 136 -16.18 12.55 -6.79
CA GLY A 136 -17.27 12.17 -7.67
C GLY A 136 -16.91 12.55 -9.11
N SER A 137 -16.31 11.62 -9.83
CA SER A 137 -16.34 11.66 -11.27
C SER A 137 -17.76 11.30 -11.70
N ASP A 138 -18.37 12.09 -12.57
CA ASP A 138 -19.72 11.88 -13.12
C ASP A 138 -19.89 10.58 -13.94
N ALA A 139 -18.94 9.65 -13.88
CA ALA A 139 -18.99 8.33 -14.49
C ALA A 139 -19.55 7.31 -13.47
N PRO A 140 -20.71 6.66 -13.73
CA PRO A 140 -21.39 5.78 -12.79
C PRO A 140 -20.55 4.60 -12.27
N GLU A 141 -19.64 4.05 -13.09
CA GLU A 141 -18.76 2.94 -12.67
C GLU A 141 -17.68 3.38 -11.66
N CYS A 142 -17.39 4.67 -11.59
CA CYS A 142 -16.40 5.28 -10.72
C CYS A 142 -17.01 5.77 -9.38
N ALA A 143 -18.34 5.71 -9.24
CA ALA A 143 -19.06 6.10 -8.03
C ALA A 143 -19.03 5.01 -6.93
N VAL A 144 -18.47 3.83 -7.21
CA VAL A 144 -18.30 2.76 -6.22
C VAL A 144 -16.96 2.95 -5.52
N ASN A 145 -16.97 3.04 -4.18
CA ASN A 145 -15.83 3.31 -3.28
C ASN A 145 -14.61 2.37 -3.40
N THR A 146 -14.60 1.45 -4.35
CA THR A 146 -13.54 0.46 -4.58
C THR A 146 -12.71 0.74 -5.83
N LYS A 147 -13.03 1.77 -6.62
CA LYS A 147 -12.29 2.13 -7.83
C LYS A 147 -11.99 3.63 -7.90
N ARG A 148 -10.83 4.00 -8.46
CA ARG A 148 -10.52 5.38 -8.85
C ARG A 148 -10.46 5.49 -10.36
N CYS A 149 -11.04 6.55 -10.92
CA CYS A 149 -10.92 6.87 -12.33
C CYS A 149 -9.91 8.00 -12.53
N LEU A 150 -8.87 7.73 -13.32
CA LEU A 150 -7.84 8.69 -13.72
C LEU A 150 -8.08 9.12 -15.15
N PRO A 151 -8.41 10.39 -15.42
CA PRO A 151 -8.33 10.93 -16.76
C PRO A 151 -7.01 10.60 -17.46
N SER A 152 -7.07 10.29 -18.75
CA SER A 152 -5.89 10.23 -19.62
C SER A 152 -5.19 11.58 -19.65
N ASN A 153 -3.86 11.58 -19.81
CA ASN A 153 -3.03 12.79 -19.79
C ASN A 153 -3.12 13.59 -18.48
N GLU A 154 -3.20 12.87 -17.35
CA GLU A 154 -3.20 13.48 -16.01
C GLU A 154 -1.83 13.34 -15.36
N ALA A 155 -1.33 14.44 -14.80
CA ALA A 155 -0.07 14.49 -14.08
C ALA A 155 -0.31 14.63 -12.58
N ASN A 156 0.68 14.22 -11.79
CA ASN A 156 0.71 14.41 -10.33
C ASN A 156 -0.44 13.70 -9.60
N VAL A 157 -0.73 12.47 -9.99
CA VAL A 157 -1.82 11.67 -9.41
C VAL A 157 -1.30 10.81 -8.26
N ALA A 158 -1.51 11.22 -7.00
CA ALA A 158 -1.18 10.39 -5.85
C ALA A 158 -2.16 9.22 -5.68
N LEU A 159 -1.67 7.98 -5.57
CA LEU A 159 -2.48 6.76 -5.49
C LEU A 159 -2.34 6.00 -4.17
N VAL A 160 -1.14 6.04 -3.59
CA VAL A 160 -0.82 5.39 -2.31
C VAL A 160 -0.12 6.40 -1.43
N ARG A 161 -0.56 6.50 -0.18
CA ARG A 161 0.18 7.16 0.89
C ARG A 161 0.83 6.09 1.75
N LEU A 162 2.13 6.18 1.96
CA LEU A 162 2.92 5.30 2.81
C LEU A 162 3.27 6.07 4.08
N ASN A 163 2.78 5.58 5.21
CA ASN A 163 3.02 6.15 6.52
C ASN A 163 4.07 5.29 7.24
N PHE A 164 5.17 5.91 7.63
CA PHE A 164 6.29 5.30 8.31
C PHE A 164 6.37 5.76 9.76
N THR A 165 6.46 4.81 10.68
CA THR A 165 6.76 5.09 12.09
C THR A 165 7.96 4.25 12.53
N ALA A 166 8.96 4.93 13.08
CA ALA A 166 10.11 4.29 13.69
C ALA A 166 9.95 4.28 15.21
N THR A 167 10.26 3.16 15.84
CA THR A 167 10.31 3.04 17.31
C THR A 167 11.72 2.65 17.75
N GLY A 168 12.18 3.24 18.84
CA GLY A 168 13.51 2.99 19.41
C GLY A 168 14.57 3.94 18.86
N GLU A 169 14.79 3.92 17.54
CA GLU A 169 15.75 4.80 16.86
C GLU A 169 15.22 5.20 15.47
N GLY A 170 15.76 6.29 14.92
CA GLY A 170 15.44 6.70 13.56
C GLY A 170 15.91 5.65 12.55
N VAL A 171 15.23 5.57 11.41
CA VAL A 171 15.51 4.56 10.38
C VAL A 171 15.81 5.26 9.05
N ASN A 172 16.91 4.86 8.42
CA ASN A 172 17.29 5.31 7.09
C ASN A 172 16.80 4.31 6.05
N ILE A 173 15.93 4.76 5.15
CA ILE A 173 15.45 3.98 4.02
C ILE A 173 16.21 4.40 2.76
N SER A 174 16.73 3.44 2.01
CA SER A 174 17.50 3.69 0.77
C SER A 174 16.89 3.06 -0.48
N VAL A 175 15.98 2.10 -0.31
CA VAL A 175 15.26 1.44 -1.40
C VAL A 175 13.81 1.27 -0.99
N ILE A 176 12.89 1.56 -1.91
CA ILE A 176 11.48 1.18 -1.85
C ILE A 176 11.09 0.63 -3.22
N LYS A 177 10.54 -0.58 -3.25
CA LYS A 177 9.99 -1.20 -4.45
C LYS A 177 8.47 -1.15 -4.42
N ILE A 178 7.88 -0.55 -5.44
CA ILE A 178 6.43 -0.57 -5.65
C ILE A 178 6.10 -1.52 -6.78
N ILE A 179 5.31 -2.54 -6.49
CA ILE A 179 4.87 -3.55 -7.44
C ILE A 179 3.54 -3.10 -8.03
N ARG A 180 3.51 -3.07 -9.36
CA ARG A 180 2.30 -2.94 -10.17
C ARG A 180 1.66 -4.31 -10.30
N ALA A 181 0.55 -4.53 -9.60
CA ALA A 181 -0.23 -5.74 -9.82
C ALA A 181 -0.87 -5.67 -11.21
N ALA A 182 -0.65 -6.70 -12.03
CA ALA A 182 -1.23 -6.76 -13.36
C ALA A 182 -2.75 -6.81 -13.24
N ALA A 183 -3.42 -5.83 -13.84
CA ALA A 183 -4.83 -5.93 -14.15
C ALA A 183 -5.03 -5.79 -15.67
N SER A 184 -6.18 -6.26 -16.14
CA SER A 184 -6.43 -6.48 -17.56
C SER A 184 -6.21 -5.22 -18.39
N GLY A 185 -5.46 -5.34 -19.50
CA GLY A 185 -5.30 -4.29 -20.51
C GLY A 185 -4.20 -3.26 -20.25
N LEU A 186 -3.51 -3.29 -19.10
CA LEU A 186 -2.42 -2.36 -18.83
C LEU A 186 -1.14 -2.76 -19.56
N THR A 187 -0.85 -2.05 -20.65
CA THR A 187 0.49 -1.97 -21.24
C THR A 187 1.27 -0.81 -20.63
N ASP A 188 2.59 -0.80 -20.85
CA ASP A 188 3.49 0.23 -20.34
C ASP A 188 3.18 1.62 -20.93
N ASP A 189 2.49 1.70 -22.06
CA ASP A 189 2.12 2.96 -22.73
C ASP A 189 1.11 3.82 -21.95
N HIS A 190 0.48 3.29 -20.90
CA HIS A 190 -0.54 4.02 -20.13
C HIS A 190 -0.01 4.89 -18.99
N ILE A 191 1.20 4.56 -18.50
CA ILE A 191 1.85 5.25 -17.40
C ILE A 191 3.14 5.85 -17.96
N VAL A 192 3.26 7.17 -17.89
CA VAL A 192 4.50 7.86 -18.29
C VAL A 192 5.58 7.52 -17.28
N ASN A 193 5.30 7.77 -15.99
CA ASN A 193 6.21 7.41 -14.91
C ASN A 193 5.48 7.26 -13.58
N VAL A 194 6.18 6.63 -12.64
CA VAL A 194 5.85 6.58 -11.24
C VAL A 194 6.95 7.29 -10.45
N ARG A 195 6.53 8.08 -9.46
CA ARG A 195 7.39 8.88 -8.60
C ARG A 195 7.09 8.58 -7.14
N LEU A 196 8.12 8.70 -6.32
CA LEU A 196 8.02 8.70 -4.88
C LEU A 196 8.17 10.15 -4.41
N MET A 197 7.21 10.68 -3.66
CA MET A 197 7.21 12.07 -3.19
C MET A 197 7.21 12.08 -1.66
N ASN A 198 8.01 12.95 -1.06
CA ASN A 198 8.02 13.19 0.38
C ASN A 198 7.05 14.32 0.74
N ASP A 199 6.21 14.07 1.74
CA ASP A 199 5.35 15.06 2.39
C ASP A 199 6.21 16.02 3.22
N THR A 200 6.83 16.98 2.55
CA THR A 200 7.86 17.84 3.17
C THR A 200 7.23 18.88 4.10
N ASN A 201 5.94 19.21 3.90
CA ASN A 201 5.22 20.13 4.78
C ASN A 201 4.50 19.42 5.95
N GLY A 202 4.40 18.08 5.92
CA GLY A 202 3.86 17.26 6.99
C GLY A 202 2.35 17.38 7.16
N ASN A 203 1.61 17.81 6.14
CA ASN A 203 0.17 18.02 6.25
C ASN A 203 -0.66 16.75 5.96
N GLY A 204 -0.01 15.65 5.54
CA GLY A 204 -0.64 14.38 5.24
C GLY A 204 -1.38 14.34 3.90
N ALA A 205 -1.29 15.38 3.07
CA ALA A 205 -1.85 15.50 1.74
C ALA A 205 -0.73 15.66 0.70
N PHE A 206 -0.99 15.25 -0.54
CA PHE A 206 -0.01 15.41 -1.61
C PHE A 206 -0.13 16.81 -2.24
N ASP A 207 0.95 17.58 -2.19
CA ASP A 207 1.04 18.95 -2.71
C ASP A 207 2.13 19.06 -3.79
N SER A 208 1.73 18.99 -5.07
CA SER A 208 2.68 18.97 -6.20
C SER A 208 3.66 20.14 -6.30
N GLY A 209 3.41 21.26 -5.61
CA GLY A 209 4.29 22.44 -5.57
C GLY A 209 5.13 22.56 -4.30
N THR A 210 4.95 21.68 -3.31
CA THR A 210 5.63 21.75 -2.00
C THR A 210 6.33 20.45 -1.66
N ASP A 211 5.74 19.31 -2.01
CA ASP A 211 6.32 18.00 -1.78
C ASP A 211 7.51 17.75 -2.70
N THR A 212 8.54 17.10 -2.16
CA THR A 212 9.80 16.90 -2.88
C THR A 212 9.92 15.47 -3.37
N GLN A 213 10.32 15.28 -4.63
CA GLN A 213 10.55 13.95 -5.17
C GLN A 213 11.75 13.27 -4.49
N MET A 214 11.60 11.98 -4.18
CA MET A 214 12.63 11.10 -3.65
C MET A 214 13.13 10.16 -4.75
N GLY A 215 14.44 10.22 -5.02
CA GLY A 215 15.05 9.46 -6.11
C GLY A 215 14.58 9.90 -7.50
N SER A 216 14.92 9.11 -8.52
CA SER A 216 14.51 9.36 -9.90
C SER A 216 13.08 8.89 -10.17
N ALA A 217 12.40 9.56 -11.11
CA ALA A 217 11.16 9.05 -11.67
C ALA A 217 11.46 7.77 -12.45
N LEU A 218 10.56 6.80 -12.39
CA LEU A 218 10.74 5.50 -13.04
C LEU A 218 9.69 5.34 -14.13
N ASP A 219 10.16 5.15 -15.35
CA ASP A 219 9.31 4.86 -16.50
C ASP A 219 8.78 3.43 -16.44
N SER A 220 7.63 3.19 -17.07
CA SER A 220 6.90 1.92 -17.03
C SER A 220 7.57 0.77 -17.80
N THR A 221 8.63 1.02 -18.58
CA THR A 221 9.01 0.22 -19.75
C THR A 221 9.87 -1.03 -19.49
N VAL A 222 10.10 -1.45 -18.24
CA VAL A 222 11.09 -2.53 -17.99
C VAL A 222 10.67 -3.60 -16.97
N SER A 223 9.65 -3.38 -16.13
CA SER A 223 9.19 -4.37 -15.15
C SER A 223 7.88 -3.93 -14.49
N ASN A 224 7.11 -4.88 -13.96
CA ASN A 224 6.01 -4.61 -13.03
C ASN A 224 6.48 -4.15 -11.64
N VAL A 225 7.76 -3.81 -11.47
CA VAL A 225 8.37 -3.36 -10.22
C VAL A 225 9.08 -2.03 -10.43
N TYR A 226 8.64 -1.00 -9.72
CA TYR A 226 9.25 0.31 -9.65
C TYR A 226 10.20 0.37 -8.45
N SER A 227 11.50 0.18 -8.69
CA SER A 227 12.54 0.17 -7.66
C SER A 227 13.14 1.57 -7.47
N PHE A 228 12.61 2.35 -6.54
CA PHE A 228 13.19 3.63 -6.14
C PHE A 228 14.44 3.37 -5.32
N ALA A 229 15.58 3.93 -5.73
CA ALA A 229 16.86 3.81 -5.05
C ALA A 229 17.68 5.10 -5.21
N GLY A 230 18.86 5.15 -4.58
CA GLY A 230 19.77 6.30 -4.68
C GLY A 230 19.35 7.52 -3.87
N PHE A 231 18.45 7.33 -2.91
CA PHE A 231 18.04 8.35 -1.95
C PHE A 231 18.32 7.88 -0.52
N GLN A 232 18.24 8.80 0.45
CA GLN A 232 18.20 8.49 1.86
C GLN A 232 16.99 9.19 2.47
N TYR A 233 16.05 8.40 2.97
CA TYR A 233 14.86 8.90 3.65
C TYR A 233 14.95 8.58 5.13
N ASN A 234 15.04 9.60 5.97
CA ASN A 234 15.12 9.43 7.42
C ASN A 234 13.71 9.43 8.01
N VAL A 235 13.31 8.29 8.57
CA VAL A 235 12.09 8.14 9.36
C VAL A 235 12.46 8.46 10.80
N SER A 236 11.98 9.59 11.30
CA SER A 236 12.21 9.99 12.69
C SER A 236 11.37 9.13 13.66
N THR A 237 11.80 9.07 14.92
CA THR A 237 11.03 8.40 16.00
C THR A 237 9.82 9.22 16.48
N SER A 238 9.71 10.47 16.03
CA SER A 238 8.62 11.38 16.40
C SER A 238 7.59 11.49 15.28
N GLY A 239 6.39 10.97 15.52
CA GLY A 239 5.27 11.15 14.61
C GLY A 239 5.28 10.20 13.41
N VAL A 240 4.48 10.55 12.40
CA VAL A 240 4.32 9.80 11.16
C VAL A 240 5.09 10.51 10.07
N ASN A 241 5.98 9.80 9.40
CA ASN A 241 6.71 10.30 8.24
C ASN A 241 6.00 9.76 6.99
N THR A 242 5.68 10.61 6.02
CA THR A 242 4.77 10.26 4.93
C THR A 242 5.45 10.36 3.57
N LEU A 243 5.30 9.31 2.76
CA LEU A 243 5.62 9.34 1.33
C LEU A 243 4.37 9.08 0.49
N PHE A 244 4.34 9.62 -0.72
CA PHE A 244 3.31 9.37 -1.71
C PHE A 244 3.88 8.64 -2.92
N VAL A 245 3.13 7.67 -3.42
CA VAL A 245 3.35 7.08 -4.75
C VAL A 245 2.47 7.81 -5.74
N VAL A 246 3.11 8.52 -6.67
CA VAL A 246 2.48 9.44 -7.61
C VAL A 246 2.69 8.96 -9.04
N VAL A 247 1.64 9.02 -9.84
CA VAL A 247 1.63 8.55 -11.24
C VAL A 247 1.37 9.71 -12.18
N ASN A 248 2.02 9.67 -13.33
CA ASN A 248 1.63 10.45 -14.51
C ASN A 248 1.09 9.48 -15.57
N THR A 249 -0.09 9.78 -16.13
CA THR A 249 -0.72 8.96 -17.17
C THR A 249 -0.46 9.55 -18.56
N THR A 250 -0.38 8.68 -19.56
CA THR A 250 -0.12 9.09 -20.95
C THR A 250 -1.39 9.67 -21.57
N ALA A 251 -1.22 10.57 -22.54
CA ALA A 251 -2.32 10.95 -23.42
C ALA A 251 -2.73 9.74 -24.28
N ARG A 252 -4.00 9.36 -24.21
CA ARG A 252 -4.55 8.33 -25.10
C ARG A 252 -5.25 9.04 -26.26
N LEU A 253 -4.90 8.66 -27.48
CA LEU A 253 -5.57 9.10 -28.70
C LEU A 253 -6.37 7.92 -29.25
N GLY A 254 -7.70 8.02 -29.25
CA GLY A 254 -8.59 6.99 -29.80
C GLY A 254 -9.25 6.07 -28.77
N TRP A 255 -9.93 5.07 -29.29
CA TRP A 255 -10.83 4.18 -28.56
C TRP A 255 -10.05 3.01 -27.96
N ASP A 256 -9.56 3.23 -26.74
CA ASP A 256 -8.68 2.30 -26.05
C ASP A 256 -9.45 1.77 -24.82
N PRO A 257 -9.60 0.44 -24.63
CA PRO A 257 -10.44 -0.10 -23.58
C PRO A 257 -9.99 0.39 -22.20
N PRO A 258 -10.90 0.45 -21.21
CA PRO A 258 -10.53 0.82 -19.86
C PRO A 258 -9.45 -0.10 -19.32
N VAL A 259 -8.45 0.52 -18.71
CA VAL A 259 -7.29 -0.17 -18.17
C VAL A 259 -7.32 -0.09 -16.66
N TYR A 260 -7.07 -1.21 -16.00
CA TYR A 260 -7.05 -1.30 -14.55
C TYR A 260 -5.64 -1.61 -14.05
N PHE A 261 -5.26 -1.08 -12.89
CA PHE A 261 -4.01 -1.41 -12.22
C PHE A 261 -4.06 -1.10 -10.72
N ASN A 262 -3.17 -1.74 -9.96
CA ASN A 262 -2.95 -1.43 -8.55
C ASN A 262 -1.45 -1.26 -8.30
N LEU A 263 -1.10 -0.40 -7.35
CA LEU A 263 0.27 -0.21 -6.87
C LEU A 263 0.37 -0.71 -5.43
N THR A 264 1.41 -1.49 -5.14
CA THR A 264 1.47 -2.31 -3.93
C THR A 264 2.91 -2.38 -3.39
N LEU A 265 3.09 -2.48 -2.08
CA LEU A 265 4.38 -2.73 -1.43
C LEU A 265 4.26 -4.01 -0.59
N ASN A 266 4.63 -5.17 -1.13
CA ASN A 266 4.06 -6.44 -0.65
C ASN A 266 4.89 -7.14 0.42
N ALA A 267 6.20 -6.95 0.40
CA ALA A 267 7.11 -7.67 1.27
C ALA A 267 8.08 -6.73 1.99
N THR A 268 8.57 -7.16 3.15
CA THR A 268 9.67 -6.48 3.86
C THR A 268 10.91 -6.36 2.97
N ALA A 269 11.17 -7.36 2.13
CA ALA A 269 12.24 -7.35 1.12
C ALA A 269 12.11 -6.28 0.01
N ASP A 270 10.98 -5.57 -0.05
CA ASP A 270 10.76 -4.44 -0.95
C ASP A 270 11.29 -3.11 -0.36
N ILE A 271 11.66 -3.09 0.92
CA ILE A 271 12.30 -1.96 1.58
C ILE A 271 13.73 -2.36 1.97
N ASN A 272 14.68 -1.43 1.77
CA ASN A 272 15.99 -1.55 2.42
C ASN A 272 16.07 -0.49 3.51
N SER A 273 15.94 -0.93 4.76
CA SER A 273 15.98 -0.06 5.93
C SER A 273 17.11 -0.43 6.89
N ILE A 274 17.88 0.59 7.26
CA ILE A 274 19.01 0.47 8.18
C ILE A 274 18.75 1.44 9.33
N SER A 275 18.99 0.98 10.55
CA SER A 275 19.00 1.86 11.70
C SER A 275 19.95 3.05 11.51
N ALA A 276 19.50 4.25 11.87
CA ALA A 276 20.33 5.45 11.81
C ALA A 276 21.43 5.49 12.90
N THR A 277 21.29 4.77 14.01
CA THR A 277 22.28 4.80 15.11
C THR A 277 23.07 3.50 15.20
N SER A 278 22.40 2.35 15.16
CA SER A 278 23.05 1.04 15.27
C SER A 278 23.67 0.52 13.97
N ASN A 279 23.29 1.07 12.81
CA ASN A 279 23.66 0.58 11.48
C ASN A 279 23.28 -0.88 11.20
N GLU A 280 22.33 -1.43 11.97
CA GLU A 280 21.79 -2.75 11.74
C GLU A 280 20.62 -2.73 10.75
N ASN A 281 20.43 -3.86 10.06
CA ASN A 281 19.24 -4.07 9.24
C ASN A 281 18.01 -4.14 10.13
N ILE A 282 16.97 -3.39 9.79
CA ILE A 282 15.71 -3.39 10.54
C ILE A 282 14.75 -4.39 9.90
N THR A 283 14.08 -5.20 10.73
CA THR A 283 12.94 -5.98 10.26
C THR A 283 11.70 -5.10 10.26
N GLU A 284 11.12 -4.87 9.08
CA GLU A 284 9.92 -4.05 8.93
C GLU A 284 8.65 -4.84 9.29
N THR A 285 7.64 -4.13 9.79
CA THR A 285 6.27 -4.65 9.86
C THR A 285 5.43 -3.89 8.84
N ILE A 286 4.85 -4.60 7.87
CA ILE A 286 4.06 -4.01 6.79
C ILE A 286 2.59 -4.35 6.98
N THR A 287 1.71 -3.34 6.99
CA THR A 287 0.25 -3.52 7.07
C THR A 287 -0.44 -2.77 5.93
N GLN A 288 -1.21 -3.48 5.10
CA GLN A 288 -2.02 -2.98 3.97
C GLN A 288 -1.36 -1.88 3.13
N THR A 289 -0.75 -2.24 2.02
CA THR A 289 0.05 -1.30 1.21
C THR A 289 -0.40 -1.19 -0.24
N HIS A 290 -1.63 -1.56 -0.51
CA HIS A 290 -2.16 -1.65 -1.86
C HIS A 290 -3.05 -0.46 -2.13
N SER A 291 -2.93 0.12 -3.33
CA SER A 291 -4.01 0.93 -3.86
C SER A 291 -5.22 0.05 -4.14
N ASN A 292 -6.41 0.62 -4.00
CA ASN A 292 -7.60 0.08 -4.65
C ASN A 292 -7.39 0.05 -6.17
N THR A 293 -8.26 -0.70 -6.87
CA THR A 293 -8.18 -0.85 -8.31
C THR A 293 -8.36 0.50 -9.01
N THR A 294 -7.35 0.92 -9.75
CA THR A 294 -7.33 2.21 -10.44
C THR A 294 -7.66 1.98 -11.91
N LYS A 295 -8.68 2.66 -12.42
CA LYS A 295 -9.12 2.67 -13.82
C LYS A 295 -8.58 3.93 -14.50
N ILE A 296 -7.92 3.80 -15.64
CA ILE A 296 -7.59 4.96 -16.50
C ILE A 296 -8.77 5.17 -17.46
N THR A 297 -9.40 6.33 -17.38
CA THR A 297 -10.57 6.74 -18.19
C THR A 297 -10.15 7.80 -19.21
N TYR A 298 -10.76 7.76 -20.39
CA TYR A 298 -10.55 8.81 -21.39
C TYR A 298 -11.05 10.16 -20.89
N LYS A 299 -10.23 11.22 -21.02
CA LYS A 299 -10.62 12.59 -20.66
C LYS A 299 -11.44 13.19 -21.80
N GLY A 300 -12.74 12.94 -21.77
CA GLY A 300 -13.66 13.58 -22.70
C GLY A 300 -15.08 13.11 -22.44
N TRP A 301 -15.90 14.00 -21.91
CA TRP A 301 -17.33 13.92 -22.20
C TRP A 301 -17.45 14.00 -23.71
N TYR A 302 -17.93 12.92 -24.33
CA TYR A 302 -18.36 12.96 -25.71
C TYR A 302 -19.67 13.77 -25.77
N ASN A 303 -19.56 15.09 -25.78
CA ASN A 303 -20.45 15.83 -26.65
C ASN A 303 -19.94 15.53 -28.06
N ILE A 304 -20.52 14.54 -28.75
CA ILE A 304 -20.37 14.44 -30.21
C ILE A 304 -21.25 15.56 -30.79
N THR A 305 -20.95 16.80 -30.44
CA THR A 305 -21.29 17.91 -31.29
C THR A 305 -20.18 17.93 -32.32
N LYS A 306 -20.35 17.21 -33.42
CA LYS A 306 -19.53 17.45 -34.60
C LYS A 306 -19.93 18.83 -35.12
N HIS A 307 -19.39 19.86 -34.49
CA HIS A 307 -19.52 21.23 -34.96
C HIS A 307 -18.56 21.34 -36.14
N GLU A 308 -18.95 20.77 -37.29
CA GLU A 308 -18.22 21.04 -38.51
C GLU A 308 -18.37 22.54 -38.80
N THR A 309 -17.28 23.27 -38.61
CA THR A 309 -17.19 24.69 -39.00
C THR A 309 -17.10 24.86 -40.52
N ALA A 310 -16.84 23.77 -41.24
CA ALA A 310 -16.94 23.68 -42.69
C ALA A 310 -18.26 22.99 -43.07
N PRO A 311 -18.90 23.40 -44.19
CA PRO A 311 -20.03 22.64 -44.72
C PRO A 311 -19.59 21.20 -45.01
N LEU A 312 -20.35 20.24 -44.49
CA LEU A 312 -20.10 18.82 -44.72
C LEU A 312 -19.94 18.55 -46.22
N THR A 313 -18.95 17.75 -46.60
CA THR A 313 -18.72 17.45 -48.01
C THR A 313 -19.86 16.61 -48.59
N PRO A 314 -20.40 16.97 -49.76
CA PRO A 314 -21.43 16.19 -50.44
C PRO A 314 -20.99 14.73 -50.63
N GLY A 315 -21.66 13.78 -49.97
CA GLY A 315 -21.42 12.35 -50.11
C GLY A 315 -21.55 11.57 -48.82
N TRP A 316 -20.93 10.38 -48.82
CA TRP A 316 -20.88 9.49 -47.67
C TRP A 316 -19.92 10.01 -46.61
N ASN A 317 -20.47 10.24 -45.43
CA ASN A 317 -19.74 10.62 -44.25
C ASN A 317 -19.89 9.52 -43.19
N SER A 318 -18.89 9.39 -42.32
CA SER A 318 -18.94 8.46 -41.19
C SER A 318 -18.57 9.18 -39.90
N PHE A 319 -19.12 8.72 -38.78
CA PHE A 319 -18.59 9.03 -37.47
C PHE A 319 -18.50 7.76 -36.61
N ASP A 320 -17.55 7.78 -35.69
CA ASP A 320 -17.27 6.68 -34.77
C ASP A 320 -18.21 6.77 -33.57
N MET A 321 -18.82 5.65 -33.19
CA MET A 321 -19.68 5.54 -32.01
C MET A 321 -19.07 4.61 -30.95
N PRO A 322 -19.26 4.90 -29.65
CA PRO A 322 -18.89 3.97 -28.58
C PRO A 322 -19.65 2.63 -28.70
N ILE A 323 -19.05 1.52 -28.23
CA ILE A 323 -19.74 0.22 -28.18
C ILE A 323 -20.88 0.24 -27.15
N GLU A 324 -21.85 -0.64 -27.31
CA GLU A 324 -23.08 -0.69 -26.50
C GLU A 324 -22.82 -0.77 -24.99
N SER A 325 -21.88 -1.61 -24.56
CA SER A 325 -21.56 -1.77 -23.13
C SER A 325 -21.06 -0.47 -22.48
N ASP A 326 -20.40 0.38 -23.23
CA ASP A 326 -19.83 1.63 -22.73
C ASP A 326 -20.91 2.70 -22.65
N ILE A 327 -21.81 2.76 -23.64
CA ILE A 327 -22.99 3.63 -23.60
C ILE A 327 -23.88 3.25 -22.40
N ILE A 328 -24.13 1.96 -22.20
CA ILE A 328 -24.90 1.46 -21.05
C ILE A 328 -24.16 1.75 -19.73
N GLY A 329 -22.86 1.51 -19.67
CA GLY A 329 -22.03 1.75 -18.48
C GLY A 329 -21.95 3.21 -18.05
N THR A 330 -22.16 4.17 -18.97
CA THR A 330 -22.22 5.59 -18.64
C THR A 330 -23.57 6.05 -18.07
N GLY A 331 -24.58 5.16 -17.97
CA GLY A 331 -25.89 5.49 -17.40
C GLY A 331 -26.75 6.44 -18.25
N ARG A 332 -26.34 6.72 -19.50
CA ARG A 332 -27.01 7.65 -20.43
C ARG A 332 -27.99 6.99 -21.39
N ASN A 333 -28.46 5.78 -21.09
CA ASN A 333 -29.60 5.23 -21.81
C ASN A 333 -30.90 5.86 -21.27
N ALA A 334 -31.32 6.98 -21.86
CA ALA A 334 -32.51 7.70 -21.44
C ALA A 334 -33.77 6.85 -21.71
N SER A 335 -34.22 6.10 -20.71
CA SER A 335 -35.41 5.23 -20.83
C SER A 335 -36.74 5.96 -20.57
N ALA A 336 -36.74 7.26 -20.24
CA ALA A 336 -37.94 7.94 -19.73
C ALA A 336 -38.44 9.17 -20.51
N THR A 337 -37.71 9.69 -21.51
CA THR A 337 -38.11 10.92 -22.24
C THR A 337 -38.43 10.71 -23.71
N GLY A 338 -38.50 9.47 -24.19
CA GLY A 338 -39.00 9.14 -25.53
C GLY A 338 -38.11 9.53 -26.71
N ASN A 339 -36.98 10.23 -26.51
CA ASN A 339 -36.24 10.82 -27.63
C ASN A 339 -34.97 10.08 -28.07
N PHE A 340 -34.37 9.16 -27.29
CA PHE A 340 -33.29 8.28 -27.80
C PHE A 340 -32.96 7.15 -26.82
N ASN A 341 -33.39 5.91 -27.09
CA ASN A 341 -33.03 4.73 -26.30
C ASN A 341 -32.02 3.89 -27.10
N VAL A 342 -30.74 4.17 -26.89
CA VAL A 342 -29.62 3.46 -27.54
C VAL A 342 -29.67 1.96 -27.23
N SER A 343 -30.16 1.61 -26.04
CA SER A 343 -30.60 0.28 -25.61
C SER A 343 -31.36 -0.50 -26.67
N SER A 344 -32.46 0.11 -27.11
CA SER A 344 -33.42 -0.48 -28.05
C SER A 344 -32.87 -0.53 -29.49
N ILE A 345 -31.98 0.39 -29.85
CA ILE A 345 -31.37 0.45 -31.18
C ILE A 345 -30.29 -0.63 -31.30
N LEU A 346 -29.38 -0.71 -30.33
CA LEU A 346 -28.21 -1.60 -30.36
C LEU A 346 -28.53 -3.06 -30.03
N SER A 347 -29.53 -3.32 -29.17
CA SER A 347 -29.97 -4.69 -28.86
C SER A 347 -30.44 -5.48 -30.09
N SER A 348 -30.90 -4.79 -31.13
CA SER A 348 -31.27 -5.42 -32.41
C SER A 348 -30.05 -5.74 -33.27
N LEU A 349 -28.99 -4.94 -33.17
CA LEU A 349 -27.80 -4.87 -34.02
C LEU A 349 -26.66 -5.81 -33.57
N GLY A 350 -26.61 -6.21 -32.29
CA GLY A 350 -25.53 -7.01 -31.69
C GLY A 350 -24.42 -6.14 -31.08
N SER A 351 -23.47 -6.71 -30.33
CA SER A 351 -22.63 -5.96 -29.38
C SER A 351 -21.41 -5.22 -29.96
N ASN A 352 -21.13 -5.28 -31.27
CA ASN A 352 -19.83 -4.92 -31.86
C ASN A 352 -19.86 -3.78 -32.91
N TRP A 353 -20.73 -2.79 -32.76
CA TRP A 353 -20.83 -1.64 -33.67
C TRP A 353 -19.80 -0.57 -33.35
N ARG A 354 -19.13 -0.04 -34.38
CA ARG A 354 -18.12 1.03 -34.24
C ARG A 354 -18.33 2.22 -35.17
N TYR A 355 -19.10 2.08 -36.25
CA TYR A 355 -19.22 3.09 -37.30
C TYR A 355 -20.68 3.33 -37.69
N MET A 356 -21.09 4.61 -37.72
CA MET A 356 -22.34 5.05 -38.34
C MET A 356 -22.02 5.85 -39.60
N ARG A 357 -22.67 5.51 -40.73
CA ARG A 357 -22.52 6.22 -42.00
C ARG A 357 -23.79 7.00 -42.32
N TYR A 358 -23.64 8.23 -42.80
CA TYR A 358 -24.75 9.10 -43.24
C TYR A 358 -24.41 9.74 -44.58
N ASN A 359 -25.43 10.01 -45.40
CA ASN A 359 -25.28 10.67 -46.70
C ASN A 359 -26.08 11.97 -46.72
N ILE A 360 -25.46 13.00 -47.28
CA ILE A 360 -25.95 14.39 -47.25
C ILE A 360 -26.45 14.84 -48.63
N ASN A 361 -26.35 13.96 -49.63
CA ASN A 361 -26.71 14.26 -51.03
C ASN A 361 -28.18 13.96 -51.36
N GLY A 362 -29.01 13.62 -50.35
CA GLY A 362 -30.46 13.41 -50.48
C GLY A 362 -30.91 12.30 -51.44
N SER A 363 -30.00 11.62 -52.14
CA SER A 363 -30.31 10.60 -53.15
C SER A 363 -29.71 9.25 -52.77
N SER A 364 -30.35 8.56 -51.83
CA SER A 364 -30.25 7.10 -51.74
C SER A 364 -31.37 6.50 -52.59
N THR A 365 -31.14 6.30 -53.88
CA THR A 365 -32.06 5.48 -54.69
C THR A 365 -31.92 4.02 -54.26
N GLY A 366 -32.77 3.61 -53.34
CA GLY A 366 -32.94 2.23 -52.89
C GLY A 366 -33.19 2.08 -51.39
N TRP A 367 -34.43 1.68 -51.05
CA TRP A 367 -34.85 0.85 -49.90
C TRP A 367 -35.62 1.46 -48.70
N VAL A 368 -36.83 0.89 -48.54
CA VAL A 368 -37.78 0.62 -47.42
C VAL A 368 -37.93 1.61 -46.24
N LEU A 369 -39.09 2.29 -46.24
CA LEU A 369 -39.69 3.03 -45.12
C LEU A 369 -40.31 2.10 -44.06
N ALA A 370 -40.13 2.44 -42.79
CA ALA A 370 -41.12 2.15 -41.75
C ALA A 370 -41.49 3.48 -41.07
N ASP A 371 -42.79 3.80 -41.07
CA ASP A 371 -43.32 5.05 -40.56
C ASP A 371 -43.77 4.92 -39.10
N ARG A 372 -43.33 5.83 -38.24
CA ARG A 372 -44.16 6.29 -37.13
C ARG A 372 -43.89 7.76 -36.81
N THR A 373 -44.98 8.52 -36.72
CA THR A 373 -45.00 9.97 -36.52
C THR A 373 -45.08 10.29 -35.03
N ASP A 374 -44.28 11.24 -34.56
CA ASP A 374 -44.45 11.87 -33.25
C ASP A 374 -45.42 13.08 -33.34
N PRO A 375 -45.79 13.72 -32.22
CA PRO A 375 -46.75 14.84 -32.20
C PRO A 375 -46.26 16.13 -32.88
N GLY A 376 -44.97 16.22 -33.25
CA GLY A 376 -44.35 17.36 -33.92
C GLY A 376 -44.16 17.19 -35.44
N GLY A 377 -44.56 16.05 -36.01
CA GLY A 377 -44.50 15.81 -37.46
C GLY A 377 -43.09 15.55 -38.01
N SER A 378 -42.12 15.21 -37.16
CA SER A 378 -40.77 14.86 -37.60
C SER A 378 -40.57 13.34 -37.63
N THR A 379 -39.98 12.81 -38.71
CA THR A 379 -39.73 11.38 -38.90
C THR A 379 -38.29 11.05 -38.53
N LEU A 380 -38.06 10.29 -37.44
CA LEU A 380 -36.76 9.73 -37.08
C LEU A 380 -36.77 8.21 -37.34
N GLN A 381 -35.76 7.68 -38.03
CA GLN A 381 -35.68 6.26 -38.42
C GLN A 381 -34.37 5.58 -37.92
N PHE A 382 -34.47 4.32 -37.47
CA PHE A 382 -33.36 3.46 -37.01
C PHE A 382 -33.46 2.05 -37.62
N VAL A 383 -32.36 1.37 -38.00
CA VAL A 383 -32.43 -0.07 -38.37
C VAL A 383 -31.12 -0.89 -38.22
N ASN A 384 -31.33 -2.21 -38.14
CA ASN A 384 -30.54 -3.41 -37.76
C ASN A 384 -29.72 -4.12 -38.89
N ASN A 385 -28.60 -4.79 -38.55
CA ASN A 385 -27.72 -5.63 -39.39
C ASN A 385 -27.96 -7.14 -39.18
N THR A 386 -28.95 -7.67 -39.86
CA THR A 386 -28.88 -9.09 -40.27
C THR A 386 -29.26 -9.29 -41.74
N ASN A 387 -29.52 -8.22 -42.49
CA ASN A 387 -29.75 -8.29 -43.91
C ASN A 387 -28.49 -7.88 -44.68
N VAL A 388 -28.25 -8.58 -45.79
CA VAL A 388 -27.17 -8.33 -46.77
C VAL A 388 -27.26 -6.94 -47.42
N ASN A 389 -28.29 -6.16 -47.08
CA ASN A 389 -28.49 -4.78 -47.48
C ASN A 389 -28.43 -3.87 -46.23
N PRO A 390 -27.45 -2.94 -46.14
CA PRO A 390 -27.38 -1.99 -45.03
C PRO A 390 -28.62 -1.10 -44.98
N TYR A 391 -28.90 -0.49 -43.83
CA TYR A 391 -29.90 0.58 -43.67
C TYR A 391 -29.21 1.94 -43.56
N TRP A 392 -29.82 2.96 -44.18
CA TRP A 392 -29.15 4.20 -44.63
C TRP A 392 -29.92 5.38 -44.04
N ILE A 393 -29.22 6.33 -43.45
CA ILE A 393 -29.82 7.59 -42.98
C ILE A 393 -29.58 8.64 -44.08
N ASN A 394 -30.68 9.15 -44.64
CA ASN A 394 -30.65 10.24 -45.61
C ASN A 394 -30.85 11.54 -44.82
N MET A 395 -29.80 12.34 -44.69
CA MET A 395 -29.87 13.64 -44.02
C MET A 395 -29.88 14.75 -45.07
N THR A 396 -30.68 15.77 -44.84
CA THR A 396 -30.62 17.04 -45.56
C THR A 396 -29.59 17.96 -44.91
N ALA A 397 -29.13 18.98 -45.64
CA ALA A 397 -28.18 19.97 -45.12
C ALA A 397 -28.70 20.77 -43.90
N THR A 398 -29.99 20.65 -43.57
CA THR A 398 -30.62 21.33 -42.43
C THR A 398 -30.81 20.44 -41.21
N ASP A 399 -30.61 19.13 -41.33
CA ASP A 399 -30.83 18.20 -40.21
C ASP A 399 -29.71 18.31 -39.18
N ARG A 400 -30.09 18.39 -37.90
CA ARG A 400 -29.14 18.41 -36.77
C ARG A 400 -29.15 17.07 -36.06
N PHE A 401 -27.96 16.54 -35.80
CA PHE A 401 -27.76 15.36 -34.95
C PHE A 401 -27.21 15.85 -33.60
N GLU A 402 -27.99 15.72 -32.54
CA GLU A 402 -27.57 16.03 -31.17
C GLU A 402 -27.55 14.71 -30.37
N LEU A 403 -26.38 14.34 -29.85
CA LEU A 403 -26.16 13.19 -28.94
C LEU A 403 -25.86 13.69 -27.53
#